data_AF-A0A257VSD6-F1
#
_entry.id   AF-A0A257VSD6-F1
#
_cell.length_a   1.000
_cell.length_b   1.000
_cell.length_c   1.000
_cell.angle_alpha   90.00
_cell.angle_beta   90.00
_cell.angle_gamma   90.00
#
_symmetry.space_group_name_H-M   'P 1'
#
loop_
_entity.id
_entity.type
_entity.pdbx_description
1 polymer ?
#
loop_
_entity_poly.entity_id
_entity_poly.type
_entity_poly.pdbx_seq_one_letter_code
_entity_poly.pdbx_strand_id
1 'polypeptide(L)'
;MVNILHRPGEWVTPGDKIFRIVRTDRLRAEGFVAATDVLEDLSGAEVTLWPDLGGVEGNKVSGKILFVSPEIDPVNGQVRVVAEIENPAGQLRPGLRAKMMIVTRKPVKR
;
A
#
# COMPACT_ATOMS: atom_id res chain seq x y z
N MET A 1 -17.88 32.24 1.17
CA MET A 1 -17.34 33.14 0.14
C MET A 1 -17.06 32.28 -1.07
N VAL A 2 -17.81 32.45 -2.16
CA VAL A 2 -17.69 31.68 -3.39
C VAL A 2 -17.19 32.64 -4.46
N ASN A 3 -16.12 32.29 -5.16
CA ASN A 3 -15.65 33.08 -6.29
C ASN A 3 -15.73 32.20 -7.55
N ILE A 4 -16.52 32.63 -8.53
CA ILE A 4 -16.74 31.96 -9.80
C ILE A 4 -16.14 32.85 -10.90
N LEU A 5 -15.21 32.28 -11.67
CA LEU A 5 -14.69 32.78 -12.95
C LEU A 5 -14.60 31.50 -13.82
N HIS A 6 -15.45 31.22 -14.82
CA HIS A 6 -15.51 31.91 -16.11
C HIS A 6 -16.64 31.37 -17.03
N ARG A 7 -16.83 32.07 -18.16
CA ARG A 7 -17.87 32.00 -19.20
C ARG A 7 -17.66 30.85 -20.23
N PRO A 8 -18.70 30.43 -20.98
CA PRO A 8 -18.62 29.31 -21.93
C PRO A 8 -17.96 29.72 -23.25
N GLY A 9 -16.99 28.92 -23.74
CA GLY A 9 -16.44 29.09 -25.09
C GLY A 9 -15.02 28.60 -25.40
N GLU A 10 -14.33 27.82 -24.55
CA GLU A 10 -12.95 27.41 -24.83
C GLU A 10 -12.74 25.90 -24.82
N TRP A 11 -11.87 25.47 -25.73
CA TRP A 11 -11.61 24.09 -26.13
C TRP A 11 -11.11 23.23 -24.95
N VAL A 12 -11.71 22.04 -24.82
CA VAL A 12 -11.34 21.04 -23.82
C VAL A 12 -10.08 20.32 -24.27
N THR A 13 -9.00 20.45 -23.50
CA THR A 13 -7.84 19.56 -23.59
C THR A 13 -8.12 18.33 -22.71
N PRO A 14 -8.27 17.10 -23.26
CA PRO A 14 -8.35 15.90 -22.44
C PRO A 14 -6.93 15.55 -21.99
N GLY A 15 -6.62 15.77 -20.71
CA GLY A 15 -5.25 15.52 -20.22
C GLY A 15 -5.04 15.59 -18.72
N ASP A 16 -5.92 16.24 -17.96
CA ASP A 16 -5.76 16.27 -16.51
C ASP A 16 -6.48 15.09 -15.86
N LYS A 17 -5.75 14.34 -15.03
CA LYS A 17 -6.28 13.25 -14.20
C LYS A 17 -7.27 13.83 -13.19
N ILE A 18 -8.53 13.98 -13.60
CA ILE A 18 -9.60 14.48 -12.75
C ILE A 18 -9.95 13.35 -11.77
N PHE A 19 -9.73 13.58 -10.48
CA PHE A 19 -9.96 12.71 -9.32
C PHE A 19 -8.83 11.72 -8.95
N ARG A 20 -8.02 12.10 -7.95
CA ARG A 20 -7.42 11.14 -7.01
C ARG A 20 -8.49 10.79 -5.98
N ILE A 21 -9.27 9.75 -6.23
CA ILE A 21 -10.13 9.17 -5.20
C ILE A 21 -9.19 8.56 -4.16
N VAL A 22 -8.86 9.32 -3.11
CA VAL A 22 -8.22 8.76 -1.92
C VAL A 22 -9.33 8.03 -1.18
N ARG A 23 -9.62 6.82 -1.66
CA ARG A 23 -10.43 5.84 -0.95
C ARG A 23 -9.82 5.67 0.43
N THR A 24 -10.43 6.29 1.44
CA THR A 24 -9.90 6.27 2.83
C THR A 24 -10.32 4.96 3.53
N ASP A 25 -11.21 4.20 2.91
CA ASP A 25 -11.63 2.84 3.29
C ASP A 25 -10.49 1.81 3.12
N ARG A 26 -9.58 2.02 2.17
CA ARG A 26 -8.47 1.10 1.87
C ARG A 26 -7.17 1.85 1.71
N LEU A 27 -6.19 1.50 2.55
CA LEU A 27 -4.85 2.07 2.49
C LEU A 27 -3.91 1.12 1.76
N ARG A 28 -2.93 1.68 1.07
CA ARG A 28 -1.81 0.92 0.51
C ARG A 28 -0.62 1.05 1.45
N ALA A 29 -0.15 -0.08 1.96
CA ALA A 29 1.09 -0.18 2.69
C ALA A 29 2.18 -0.64 1.74
N GLU A 30 3.23 0.16 1.61
CA GLU A 30 4.40 -0.18 0.81
C GLU A 30 5.52 -0.64 1.73
N GLY A 31 6.17 -1.74 1.37
CA GLY A 31 7.24 -2.34 2.15
C GLY A 31 8.34 -2.92 1.26
N PHE A 32 9.46 -3.23 1.89
CA PHE A 32 10.60 -3.89 1.27
C PHE A 32 10.88 -5.18 2.02
N VAL A 33 11.05 -6.26 1.27
CA VAL A 33 11.36 -7.60 1.79
C VAL A 33 12.63 -8.11 1.12
N ALA A 34 13.42 -8.95 1.78
CA ALA A 34 14.62 -9.49 1.17
C ALA A 34 14.24 -10.42 0.00
N ALA A 35 14.97 -10.36 -1.11
CA ALA A 35 14.69 -11.22 -2.27
C ALA A 35 14.73 -12.73 -1.93
N THR A 36 15.51 -13.12 -0.92
CA THR A 36 15.58 -14.50 -0.40
C THR A 36 14.30 -14.96 0.30
N ASP A 37 13.47 -14.02 0.76
CA ASP A 37 12.18 -14.32 1.40
C ASP A 37 11.03 -14.29 0.38
N VAL A 38 11.28 -13.77 -0.83
CA VAL A 38 10.36 -13.76 -1.99
C VAL A 38 10.74 -14.86 -2.98
N LEU A 39 11.07 -16.05 -2.48
CA LEU A 39 11.31 -17.23 -3.32
C LEU A 39 10.01 -17.75 -3.97
N GLU A 40 8.87 -17.31 -3.46
CA GLU A 40 7.52 -17.68 -3.91
C GLU A 40 6.73 -16.43 -4.32
N ASP A 41 5.71 -16.63 -5.15
CA ASP A 41 4.76 -15.57 -5.47
C ASP A 41 3.96 -15.18 -4.22
N LEU A 42 4.26 -14.01 -3.66
CA LEU A 42 3.55 -13.45 -2.51
C LEU A 42 2.24 -12.76 -2.90
N SER A 43 1.89 -12.73 -4.19
CA SER A 43 0.66 -12.10 -4.67
C SER A 43 -0.56 -12.74 -4.02
N GLY A 44 -1.42 -11.90 -3.42
CA GLY A 44 -2.61 -12.35 -2.71
C GLY A 44 -2.36 -12.97 -1.33
N ALA A 45 -1.11 -13.03 -0.86
CA ALA A 45 -0.80 -13.49 0.49
C ALA A 45 -1.46 -12.60 1.55
N GLU A 46 -1.92 -13.21 2.64
CA GLU A 46 -2.48 -12.46 3.77
C GLU A 46 -1.37 -11.72 4.50
N VAL A 47 -1.64 -10.46 4.84
CA VAL A 47 -0.75 -9.64 5.63
C VAL A 47 -1.42 -9.18 6.91
N THR A 48 -0.63 -9.10 7.96
CA THR A 48 -1.01 -8.41 9.20
C THR A 48 -0.08 -7.21 9.37
N LEU A 49 -0.67 -6.06 9.64
CA LEU A 49 0.04 -4.80 9.82
C LEU A 49 -0.17 -4.27 11.25
N TRP A 50 0.91 -3.83 11.87
CA TRP A 50 0.94 -3.16 13.16
C TRP A 50 1.37 -1.72 12.95
N PRO A 51 0.44 -0.76 13.02
CA PRO A 51 0.79 0.65 12.89
C PRO A 51 1.58 1.11 14.12
N ASP A 52 2.61 1.91 13.90
CA ASP A 52 3.33 2.59 14.97
C ASP A 52 2.66 3.94 15.24
N LEU A 53 2.01 4.05 16.41
CA LEU A 53 1.30 5.26 16.85
C LEU A 53 2.15 6.08 17.83
N GLY A 54 3.43 6.31 17.49
CA GLY A 54 4.34 7.12 18.30
C GLY A 54 5.06 6.32 19.39
N GLY A 55 5.53 5.13 19.05
CA GLY A 55 6.22 4.19 19.93
C GLY A 55 5.31 3.13 20.56
N VAL A 56 4.00 3.20 20.30
CA VAL A 56 3.02 2.21 20.75
C VAL A 56 2.49 1.46 19.53
N GLU A 57 2.59 0.13 19.55
CA GLU A 57 1.94 -0.71 18.54
C GLU A 57 0.43 -0.54 18.65
N GLY A 58 -0.19 -0.01 17.58
CA GLY A 58 -1.63 0.09 17.48
C GLY A 58 -2.29 -1.26 17.17
N ASN A 59 -3.60 -1.22 16.98
CA ASN A 59 -4.37 -2.42 16.68
C ASN A 59 -3.90 -3.09 15.38
N LYS A 60 -3.83 -4.43 15.40
CA LYS A 60 -3.51 -5.22 14.22
C LYS A 60 -4.56 -5.01 13.15
N VAL A 61 -4.11 -4.81 11.92
CA VAL A 61 -4.97 -4.63 10.77
C VAL A 61 -4.62 -5.67 9.73
N SER A 62 -5.63 -6.37 9.21
CA SER A 62 -5.44 -7.38 8.17
C SER A 62 -5.53 -6.76 6.78
N GLY A 63 -4.85 -7.40 5.83
CA GLY A 63 -4.87 -7.03 4.44
C GLY A 63 -4.33 -8.12 3.55
N LYS A 64 -4.08 -7.79 2.28
CA LYS A 64 -3.53 -8.72 1.29
C LYS A 64 -2.47 -8.05 0.42
N ILE A 65 -1.48 -8.81 -0.01
CA ILE A 65 -0.53 -8.33 -1.02
C ILE A 65 -1.27 -8.11 -2.34
N LEU A 66 -1.22 -6.87 -2.83
CA LEU A 66 -1.77 -6.46 -4.11
C LEU A 66 -0.73 -6.60 -5.23
N PHE A 67 0.53 -6.34 -4.93
CA PHE A 67 1.59 -6.33 -5.92
C PHE A 67 2.95 -6.68 -5.30
N VAL A 68 3.74 -7.45 -6.04
CA VAL A 68 5.14 -7.77 -5.77
C VAL A 68 5.94 -7.31 -6.98
N SER A 69 6.96 -6.48 -6.75
CA SER A 69 7.86 -6.07 -7.83
C SER A 69 8.66 -7.27 -8.34
N PRO A 70 8.72 -7.54 -9.65
CA PRO A 70 9.63 -8.54 -10.20
C PRO A 70 11.09 -8.05 -10.17
N GLU A 71 11.30 -6.75 -10.00
CA GLU A 71 12.63 -6.14 -9.92
C GLU A 71 13.13 -6.16 -8.48
N ILE A 72 14.35 -6.72 -8.33
CA ILE A 72 15.14 -6.67 -7.09
C ILE A 72 16.02 -5.43 -7.17
N ASP A 73 15.98 -4.61 -6.12
CA ASP A 73 16.89 -3.47 -6.00
C ASP A 73 18.33 -4.00 -5.87
N PRO A 74 19.23 -3.68 -6.82
CA PRO A 74 20.58 -4.23 -6.86
C PRO A 74 21.49 -3.68 -5.76
N VAL A 75 21.11 -2.60 -5.09
CA VAL A 75 21.89 -1.93 -4.04
C VAL A 75 21.73 -2.65 -2.70
N ASN A 76 20.49 -3.06 -2.37
CA ASN A 76 20.17 -3.65 -1.07
C ASN A 76 19.60 -5.08 -1.16
N GLY A 77 19.35 -5.61 -2.36
CA GLY A 77 18.81 -6.94 -2.57
C GLY A 77 17.35 -7.09 -2.12
N GLN A 78 16.58 -5.99 -2.06
CA GLN A 78 15.20 -5.99 -1.60
C GLN A 78 14.21 -5.91 -2.75
N VAL A 79 13.05 -6.53 -2.55
CA VAL A 79 11.90 -6.48 -3.43
C VAL A 79 10.85 -5.56 -2.82
N ARG A 80 10.31 -4.66 -3.64
CA ARG A 80 9.19 -3.81 -3.23
C ARG A 80 7.89 -4.59 -3.28
N VAL A 81 7.14 -4.55 -2.19
CA VAL A 81 5.81 -5.15 -2.06
C VAL A 81 4.79 -4.08 -1.70
N VAL A 82 3.57 -4.24 -2.22
CA VAL A 82 2.44 -3.37 -1.92
C VAL A 82 1.31 -4.22 -1.39
N ALA A 83 0.86 -3.91 -0.18
CA ALA A 83 -0.29 -4.53 0.45
C ALA A 83 -1.47 -3.56 0.48
N GLU A 84 -2.67 -4.07 0.25
CA GLU A 84 -3.92 -3.37 0.52
C GLU A 84 -4.41 -3.73 1.93
N ILE A 85 -4.63 -2.71 2.75
CA ILE A 85 -5.03 -2.81 4.15
C ILE A 85 -6.40 -2.14 4.32
N GLU A 86 -7.31 -2.82 5.02
CA GLU A 86 -8.63 -2.25 5.31
C GLU A 86 -8.53 -1.22 6.44
N ASN A 87 -9.06 -0.02 6.24
CA ASN A 87 -9.11 1.05 7.26
C ASN A 87 -10.54 1.55 7.49
N PRO A 88 -11.50 0.66 7.84
CA PRO A 88 -12.91 1.03 7.92
C PRO A 88 -13.21 2.11 8.97
N ALA A 89 -12.36 2.21 10.01
CA ALA A 89 -12.52 3.19 11.08
C ALA A 89 -11.76 4.52 10.83
N GLY A 90 -11.02 4.66 9.73
CA GLY A 90 -10.25 5.88 9.42
C GLY A 90 -9.13 6.18 10.43
N GLN A 91 -8.75 5.21 11.26
CA GLN A 91 -7.79 5.41 12.35
C GLN A 91 -6.35 5.42 11.86
N LEU A 92 -6.08 4.77 10.72
CA LEU A 92 -4.77 4.80 10.08
C LEU A 92 -4.63 6.05 9.21
N ARG A 93 -3.53 6.77 9.41
CA ARG A 93 -3.14 7.92 8.59
C ARG A 93 -2.06 7.51 7.59
N PRO A 94 -2.14 7.97 6.33
CA PRO A 94 -1.04 7.81 5.37
C PRO A 94 0.27 8.41 5.93
N GLY A 95 1.39 7.73 5.68
CA GLY A 95 2.72 8.15 6.16
C GLY A 95 3.10 7.63 7.55
N LEU A 96 2.22 6.90 8.25
CA LEU A 96 2.59 6.17 9.45
C LEU A 96 3.58 5.06 9.12
N ARG A 97 4.58 4.89 9.98
CA ARG A 97 5.42 3.70 9.96
C ARG A 97 4.61 2.54 10.53
N ALA A 98 4.86 1.35 10.00
CA ALA A 98 4.20 0.15 10.47
C ALA A 98 5.11 -1.05 10.27
N LYS A 99 4.92 -2.05 11.11
CA LYS A 99 5.51 -3.36 10.91
C LYS A 99 4.53 -4.22 10.14
N MET A 100 4.98 -4.84 9.06
CA MET A 100 4.18 -5.74 8.25
C MET A 100 4.71 -7.17 8.39
N MET A 101 3.80 -8.12 8.56
CA MET A 101 4.10 -9.55 8.53
C MET A 101 3.30 -10.18 7.41
N ILE A 102 3.99 -10.87 6.52
CA ILE A 102 3.40 -11.59 5.39
C ILE A 102 3.35 -13.06 5.77
N VAL A 103 2.17 -13.67 5.68
CA VAL A 103 2.02 -15.11 5.93
C VAL A 103 2.41 -15.86 4.66
N THR A 104 3.61 -16.44 4.63
CA THR A 104 4.06 -17.28 3.52
C THR A 104 3.66 -18.73 3.75
N ARG A 105 3.13 -19.39 2.71
CA ARG A 105 2.88 -20.84 2.75
C ARG A 105 4.16 -21.56 2.36
N LYS A 106 5.15 -21.60 3.27
CA LYS A 106 6.35 -22.42 3.03
C LYS A 106 5.95 -23.84 2.61
N PRO A 107 6.43 -24.37 1.47
CA PRO A 107 6.41 -25.79 1.24
C PRO A 107 7.41 -26.39 2.22
N VAL A 108 6.94 -27.35 3.01
CA VAL A 108 7.80 -28.26 3.75
C VAL A 108 8.69 -28.95 2.72
N LYS A 109 9.97 -28.55 2.65
CA LYS A 109 10.99 -29.33 1.94
C LYS A 109 10.97 -30.74 2.54
N ARG A 110 10.60 -31.71 1.72
CA ARG A 110 10.72 -33.14 2.02
C ARG A 110 12.01 -33.67 1.41
#